data_AF-A0A6M4WN03-F1
#
_entry.id   AF-A0A6M4WN03-F1
#
_cell.length_a   1.000
_cell.length_b   1.000
_cell.length_c   1.000
_cell.angle_alpha   90.00
_cell.angle_beta   90.00
_cell.angle_gamma   90.00
#
_symmetry.space_group_name_H-M   'P 1'
#
loop_
_entity.id
_entity.type
_entity.pdbx_description
1 polymer ?
#
loop_
_entity_poly.entity_id
_entity_poly.type
_entity_poly.pdbx_seq_one_letter_code
_entity_poly.pdbx_strand_id
1 'polypeptide(L)'
;MDQAKATTPTPTTMQADARASYDRATALAARLVDRSRVLPMSVDVATFGGPYIVRLHFGPGLEAGRAVLDIASTADGDAVRDEAASCTGDWIECRTVIDGVPVVARALLTKAHADELMQQTPPTPAAPAAQPVPLAASALARP
;
A
#
# COMPACT_ATOMS: atom_id res chain seq x y z
N MET A 1 -15.98 52.70 -14.66
CA MET A 1 -15.90 51.61 -13.66
C MET A 1 -15.27 50.43 -14.37
N ASP A 2 -13.94 50.33 -14.31
CA ASP A 2 -13.22 49.19 -14.89
C ASP A 2 -13.28 48.02 -13.92
N GLN A 3 -14.05 46.99 -14.29
CA GLN A 3 -14.13 45.75 -13.54
C GLN A 3 -12.86 44.96 -13.82
N ALA A 4 -11.94 44.93 -12.85
CA ALA A 4 -10.76 44.08 -12.92
C ALA A 4 -11.21 42.62 -13.08
N LYS A 5 -10.99 42.06 -14.28
CA LYS A 5 -11.28 40.67 -14.60
C LYS A 5 -10.35 39.81 -13.75
N ALA A 6 -10.89 39.18 -12.70
CA ALA A 6 -10.15 38.28 -11.85
C ALA A 6 -9.64 37.09 -12.68
N THR A 7 -8.34 37.08 -12.97
CA THR A 7 -7.67 35.92 -13.55
C THR A 7 -7.52 34.86 -12.47
N THR A 8 -8.17 33.71 -12.65
CA THR A 8 -7.95 32.53 -11.80
C THR A 8 -6.46 32.20 -11.81
N PRO A 9 -5.81 32.05 -10.64
CA PRO A 9 -4.41 31.67 -10.62
C PRO A 9 -4.26 30.28 -11.23
N THR A 10 -3.41 30.15 -12.24
CA THR A 10 -3.01 28.86 -12.79
C THR A 10 -2.17 28.14 -11.73
N PRO A 11 -2.52 26.90 -11.34
CA PRO A 11 -1.73 26.15 -10.37
C PRO A 11 -0.31 25.94 -10.91
N THR A 12 0.66 25.97 -10.02
CA THR A 12 2.04 25.60 -10.37
C THR A 12 2.10 24.11 -10.71
N THR A 13 3.06 23.69 -11.54
CA THR A 13 3.22 22.27 -11.93
C THR A 13 3.25 21.34 -10.72
N MET A 14 3.95 21.74 -9.65
CA MET A 14 4.01 20.98 -8.39
C MET A 14 2.65 20.81 -7.71
N GLN A 15 1.78 21.82 -7.76
CA GLN A 15 0.41 21.73 -7.24
C GLN A 15 -0.48 20.84 -8.11
N ALA A 16 -0.33 20.92 -9.44
CA ALA A 16 -1.06 20.07 -10.37
C ALA A 16 -0.67 18.59 -10.19
N ASP A 17 0.62 18.29 -10.01
CA ASP A 17 1.12 16.93 -9.78
C ASP A 17 0.62 16.36 -8.43
N ALA A 18 0.64 17.18 -7.37
CA ALA A 18 0.12 16.79 -6.07
C ALA A 18 -1.40 16.51 -6.14
N ARG A 19 -2.15 17.34 -6.87
CA ARG A 19 -3.59 17.15 -7.08
C ARG A 19 -3.88 15.86 -7.85
N ALA A 20 -3.18 15.62 -8.96
CA ALA A 20 -3.33 14.40 -9.74
C ALA A 20 -2.96 13.15 -8.93
N SER A 21 -1.93 13.23 -8.09
CA SER A 21 -1.54 12.15 -7.18
C SER A 21 -2.65 11.84 -6.15
N TYR A 22 -3.23 12.88 -5.55
CA TYR A 22 -4.37 12.75 -4.64
C TYR A 22 -5.59 12.13 -5.33
N ASP A 23 -5.98 12.64 -6.51
CA ASP A 23 -7.15 12.16 -7.23
C ASP A 23 -7.01 10.67 -7.63
N ARG A 24 -5.80 10.24 -8.04
CA ARG A 24 -5.49 8.81 -8.27
C ARG A 24 -5.66 7.97 -7.00
N ALA A 25 -5.11 8.42 -5.88
CA ALA A 25 -5.20 7.70 -4.62
C ALA A 25 -6.65 7.60 -4.11
N THR A 26 -7.43 8.68 -4.20
CA THR A 26 -8.85 8.68 -3.82
C THR A 26 -9.68 7.77 -4.72
N ALA A 27 -9.45 7.79 -6.04
CA ALA A 27 -10.14 6.90 -6.97
C ALA A 27 -9.81 5.42 -6.69
N LEU A 28 -8.55 5.10 -6.39
CA LEU A 28 -8.15 3.76 -5.98
C LEU A 28 -8.83 3.36 -4.67
N ALA A 29 -8.82 4.23 -3.65
CA ALA A 29 -9.46 3.95 -2.38
C ALA A 29 -10.95 3.59 -2.55
N ALA A 30 -11.69 4.37 -3.35
CA ALA A 30 -13.09 4.09 -3.66
C ALA A 30 -13.28 2.72 -4.34
N ARG A 31 -12.43 2.39 -5.33
CA ARG A 31 -12.46 1.07 -6.01
C ARG A 31 -12.19 -0.09 -5.05
N LEU A 32 -11.24 0.07 -4.12
CA LEU A 32 -10.91 -0.98 -3.16
C LEU A 32 -12.06 -1.21 -2.18
N VAL A 33 -12.70 -0.13 -1.71
CA VAL A 33 -13.89 -0.22 -0.85
C VAL A 33 -15.05 -0.90 -1.58
N ASP A 34 -15.34 -0.51 -2.82
CA ASP A 34 -16.44 -1.06 -3.63
C ASP A 34 -16.30 -2.57 -3.88
N ARG A 35 -15.06 -3.05 -4.02
CA ARG A 35 -14.76 -4.48 -4.23
C ARG A 35 -14.59 -5.28 -2.94
N SER A 36 -14.57 -4.62 -1.79
CA SER A 36 -14.28 -5.27 -0.52
C SER A 36 -15.49 -6.03 -0.01
N ARG A 37 -15.28 -7.28 0.40
CA ARG A 37 -16.31 -8.11 1.05
C ARG A 37 -16.61 -7.63 2.47
N VAL A 38 -15.60 -7.11 3.15
CA VAL A 38 -15.68 -6.53 4.49
C VAL A 38 -15.35 -5.05 4.35
N LEU A 39 -16.21 -4.14 4.82
CA LEU A 39 -15.93 -2.71 4.71
C LEU A 39 -14.85 -2.31 5.72
N PRO A 40 -13.84 -1.50 5.31
CA PRO A 40 -12.93 -0.88 6.27
C PRO A 40 -13.69 0.00 7.26
N MET A 41 -13.28 -0.01 8.53
CA MET A 41 -13.76 0.95 9.53
C MET A 41 -13.27 2.37 9.27
N SER A 42 -12.08 2.52 8.68
CA SER A 42 -11.58 3.79 8.20
C SER A 42 -10.74 3.64 6.93
N VAL A 43 -10.74 4.70 6.14
CA VAL A 43 -9.95 4.83 4.92
C VAL A 43 -9.29 6.21 4.92
N ASP A 44 -7.97 6.23 4.89
CA ASP A 44 -7.20 7.48 4.88
C ASP A 44 -6.40 7.62 3.58
N VAL A 45 -6.46 8.81 2.98
CA VAL A 45 -5.59 9.20 1.87
C VAL A 45 -4.67 10.31 2.39
N ALA A 46 -3.41 9.97 2.64
CA ALA A 46 -2.45 10.85 3.32
C ALA A 46 -1.13 10.93 2.57
N THR A 47 -0.33 11.95 2.86
CA THR A 47 1.07 12.05 2.40
C THR A 47 1.95 12.62 3.51
N PHE A 48 3.22 12.19 3.55
CA PHE A 48 4.26 12.72 4.43
C PHE A 48 5.45 13.19 3.59
N GLY A 49 5.22 14.13 2.68
CA GLY A 49 6.27 14.67 1.80
C GLY A 49 6.60 13.80 0.59
N GLY A 50 5.71 12.88 0.21
CA GLY A 50 5.87 11.95 -0.91
C GLY A 50 4.57 11.72 -1.70
N PRO A 51 4.45 10.62 -2.46
CA PRO A 51 3.18 10.27 -3.11
C PRO A 51 2.09 10.04 -2.05
N TYR A 52 0.83 10.27 -2.42
CA TYR A 52 -0.29 9.94 -1.55
C TYR A 52 -0.37 8.41 -1.37
N ILE A 53 -0.61 7.99 -0.14
CA ILE A 53 -0.79 6.60 0.28
C ILE A 53 -2.24 6.37 0.69
N VAL A 54 -2.80 5.23 0.31
CA VAL A 54 -4.10 4.76 0.79
C VAL A 54 -3.89 3.85 1.99
N ARG A 55 -4.58 4.13 3.10
CA ARG A 55 -4.58 3.28 4.29
C ARG A 55 -5.98 2.76 4.55
N LEU A 56 -6.12 1.45 4.68
CA LEU A 56 -7.37 0.76 4.98
C LEU A 56 -7.25 0.12 6.37
N HIS A 57 -8.15 0.50 7.28
CA HIS A 57 -8.20 -0.07 8.62
C HIS A 57 -9.48 -0.88 8.78
N PHE A 58 -9.38 -2.21 8.87
CA PHE A 58 -10.55 -3.10 8.97
C PHE A 58 -11.02 -3.33 10.41
N GLY A 59 -10.28 -2.84 11.40
CA GLY A 59 -10.60 -3.04 12.80
C GLY A 59 -10.17 -4.41 13.33
N PRO A 60 -10.83 -4.89 14.40
CA PRO A 60 -10.41 -6.12 15.06
C PRO A 60 -11.11 -7.39 14.54
N GLY A 61 -10.47 -8.54 14.73
CA GLY A 61 -11.10 -9.86 14.59
C GLY A 61 -10.86 -10.57 13.26
N LEU A 62 -11.25 -11.84 13.19
CA LEU A 62 -10.85 -12.75 12.11
C LEU A 62 -11.33 -12.29 10.72
N GLU A 63 -12.53 -11.73 10.60
CA GLU A 63 -13.04 -11.19 9.33
C GLU A 63 -12.22 -9.98 8.85
N ALA A 64 -11.81 -9.10 9.77
CA ALA A 64 -10.93 -7.98 9.43
C ALA A 64 -9.58 -8.48 8.90
N GLY A 65 -9.02 -9.53 9.53
CA GLY A 65 -7.79 -10.18 9.05
C GLY A 65 -7.95 -10.80 7.66
N ARG A 66 -9.08 -11.46 7.38
CA ARG A 66 -9.40 -12.01 6.04
C ARG A 66 -9.50 -10.90 5.00
N ALA A 67 -10.05 -9.75 5.35
CA ALA A 67 -10.09 -8.60 4.45
C ALA A 67 -8.69 -8.10 4.07
N VAL A 68 -7.71 -8.16 4.98
CA VAL A 68 -6.31 -7.85 4.67
C VAL A 68 -5.72 -8.86 3.69
N LEU A 69 -6.02 -10.16 3.84
CA LEU A 69 -5.61 -11.19 2.88
C LEU A 69 -6.24 -10.99 1.49
N ASP A 70 -7.51 -10.59 1.43
CA ASP A 70 -8.21 -10.28 0.18
C ASP A 70 -7.53 -9.10 -0.56
N ILE A 71 -7.12 -8.05 0.17
CA ILE A 71 -6.35 -6.94 -0.41
C ILE A 71 -4.97 -7.41 -0.89
N ALA A 72 -4.27 -8.23 -0.09
CA ALA A 72 -2.99 -8.80 -0.46
C ALA A 72 -3.08 -9.60 -1.77
N SER A 73 -4.08 -10.47 -1.87
CA SER A 73 -4.34 -11.25 -3.09
C SER A 73 -4.70 -10.37 -4.29
N THR A 74 -5.50 -9.31 -4.10
CA THR A 74 -5.87 -8.38 -5.18
C THR A 74 -4.65 -7.65 -5.76
N ALA A 75 -3.64 -7.41 -4.92
CA ALA A 75 -2.45 -6.64 -5.26
C ALA A 75 -1.22 -7.50 -5.55
N ASP A 76 -1.36 -8.83 -5.58
CA ASP A 76 -0.25 -9.79 -5.62
C ASP A 76 0.86 -9.45 -4.58
N GLY A 77 0.41 -9.02 -3.39
CA GLY A 77 1.26 -8.62 -2.28
C GLY A 77 1.19 -9.61 -1.13
N ASP A 78 2.11 -9.45 -0.17
CA ASP A 78 2.17 -10.29 1.02
C ASP A 78 1.45 -9.63 2.21
N ALA A 79 0.65 -10.44 2.91
CA ALA A 79 0.17 -10.09 4.24
C ALA A 79 1.13 -10.65 5.29
N VAL A 80 1.65 -9.77 6.13
CA VAL A 80 2.65 -10.08 7.15
C VAL A 80 2.13 -9.71 8.53
N ARG A 81 2.67 -10.36 9.56
CA ARG A 81 2.47 -9.93 10.94
C ARG A 81 3.37 -8.73 11.23
N ASP A 82 2.81 -7.64 11.73
CA ASP A 82 3.61 -6.50 12.20
C ASP A 82 4.12 -6.79 13.61
N GLU A 83 5.34 -7.36 13.67
CA GLU A 83 6.03 -7.66 14.93
C GLU A 83 6.52 -6.40 15.66
N ALA A 84 6.52 -5.24 14.99
CA ALA A 84 7.00 -3.97 15.53
C ALA A 84 5.89 -3.11 16.15
N ALA A 85 4.63 -3.54 16.07
CA ALA A 85 3.52 -2.83 16.68
C ALA A 85 3.66 -2.83 18.22
N SER A 86 3.97 -1.67 18.80
CA SER A 86 4.20 -1.48 20.24
C SER A 86 2.93 -1.51 21.11
N CYS A 87 1.77 -1.80 20.52
CA CYS A 87 0.50 -1.89 21.21
C CYS A 87 0.07 -3.35 21.43
N THR A 88 -0.72 -3.58 22.47
CA THR A 88 -1.22 -4.91 22.84
C THR A 88 -2.11 -5.50 21.74
N GLY A 89 -1.64 -6.56 21.09
CA GLY A 89 -2.38 -7.33 20.07
C GLY A 89 -1.51 -7.66 18.87
N ASP A 90 -1.97 -8.58 18.02
CA ASP A 90 -1.24 -8.98 16.82
C ASP A 90 -1.81 -8.28 15.60
N TRP A 91 -1.01 -7.47 14.94
CA TRP A 91 -1.41 -6.82 13.71
C TRP A 91 -1.03 -7.68 12.52
N ILE A 92 -1.97 -7.86 11.60
CA ILE A 92 -1.65 -8.31 10.24
C ILE A 92 -1.77 -7.10 9.34
N GLU A 93 -0.78 -6.91 8.49
CA GLU A 93 -0.73 -5.85 7.51
C GLU A 93 -0.35 -6.35 6.12
N CYS A 94 -0.91 -5.74 5.10
CA CYS A 94 -0.45 -5.85 3.72
C CYS A 94 0.07 -4.49 3.29
N ARG A 95 1.33 -4.42 2.85
CA ARG A 95 1.93 -3.22 2.26
C ARG A 95 2.29 -3.51 0.81
N THR A 96 1.69 -2.77 -0.11
CA THR A 96 1.83 -3.02 -1.54
C THR A 96 1.68 -1.74 -2.35
N VAL A 97 1.81 -1.83 -3.66
CA VAL A 97 1.60 -0.73 -4.61
C VAL A 97 0.62 -1.21 -5.68
N ILE A 98 -0.50 -0.50 -5.82
CA ILE A 98 -1.53 -0.80 -6.83
C ILE A 98 -1.66 0.41 -7.75
N ASP A 99 -1.56 0.21 -9.07
CA ASP A 99 -1.65 1.29 -10.06
C ASP A 99 -0.68 2.47 -9.75
N GLY A 100 0.49 2.18 -9.17
CA GLY A 100 1.49 3.18 -8.77
C GLY A 100 1.19 3.94 -7.46
N VAL A 101 0.13 3.56 -6.74
CA VAL A 101 -0.26 4.16 -5.46
C VAL A 101 0.10 3.20 -4.33
N PRO A 102 0.90 3.63 -3.33
CA PRO A 102 1.14 2.84 -2.14
C PRO A 102 -0.17 2.57 -1.38
N VAL A 103 -0.35 1.32 -0.94
CA VAL A 103 -1.51 0.85 -0.17
C VAL A 103 -1.04 0.13 1.07
N VAL A 104 -1.68 0.44 2.20
CA VAL A 104 -1.48 -0.27 3.47
C VAL A 104 -2.83 -0.72 4.00
N ALA A 105 -3.05 -2.02 4.13
CA ALA A 105 -4.24 -2.59 4.75
C ALA A 105 -3.86 -3.20 6.10
N ARG A 106 -4.67 -2.97 7.15
CA ARG A 106 -4.37 -3.43 8.52
C ARG A 106 -5.59 -3.94 9.26
N ALA A 107 -5.37 -4.99 10.05
CA ALA A 107 -6.34 -5.53 10.99
C ALA A 107 -5.66 -5.90 12.31
N LEU A 108 -6.38 -5.74 13.42
CA LEU A 108 -5.94 -6.09 14.76
C LEU A 108 -6.52 -7.45 15.15
N LEU A 109 -5.69 -8.35 15.65
CA LEU A 109 -6.09 -9.72 15.95
C LEU A 109 -5.64 -10.15 17.34
N THR A 110 -6.29 -11.20 17.83
CA THR A 110 -5.71 -12.03 18.88
C THR A 110 -4.62 -12.90 18.28
N LYS A 111 -3.71 -13.40 19.12
CA LYS A 111 -2.65 -14.31 18.69
C LYS A 111 -3.17 -15.53 17.94
N ALA A 112 -4.22 -16.18 18.48
CA ALA A 112 -4.82 -17.36 17.88
C ALA A 112 -5.36 -17.08 16.46
N HIS A 113 -6.05 -15.96 16.25
CA HIS A 113 -6.57 -15.60 14.93
C HIS A 113 -5.45 -15.23 13.95
N ALA A 114 -4.42 -14.54 14.42
CA ALA A 114 -3.28 -14.22 13.58
C ALA A 114 -2.52 -15.49 13.16
N ASP A 115 -2.32 -16.44 14.08
CA ASP A 115 -1.70 -17.73 13.79
C ASP A 115 -2.53 -18.54 12.77
N GLU A 116 -3.86 -18.57 12.92
CA GLU A 116 -4.78 -19.20 11.98
C GLU A 116 -4.65 -18.62 10.56
N LEU A 117 -4.63 -17.29 10.44
CA LEU A 117 -4.57 -16.62 9.14
C LEU A 117 -3.20 -16.73 8.48
N MET A 118 -2.11 -16.67 9.24
CA MET A 118 -0.75 -16.78 8.68
C MET A 118 -0.44 -18.18 8.15
N GLN A 119 -1.16 -19.22 8.60
CA GLN A 119 -1.10 -20.56 8.00
C GLN A 119 -1.79 -20.63 6.62
N GLN A 120 -2.64 -19.66 6.29
CA GLN A 120 -3.38 -19.62 5.03
C GLN A 120 -2.66 -18.79 3.96
N THR A 121 -1.68 -17.98 4.34
CA THR A 121 -0.83 -17.25 3.40
C THR A 121 0.14 -18.23 2.73
N PRO A 122 0.16 -18.33 1.39
CA PRO A 122 1.18 -19.13 0.69
C PRO A 122 2.57 -18.64 1.09
N PRO A 123 3.58 -19.52 1.19
CA PRO A 123 4.94 -19.08 1.41
C PRO A 123 5.37 -18.18 0.24
N THR A 124 5.88 -16.98 0.55
CA THR A 124 6.48 -16.10 -0.46
C THR A 124 7.49 -16.91 -1.28
N PRO A 125 7.41 -16.91 -2.63
CA PRO A 125 8.43 -17.52 -3.45
C PRO A 125 9.77 -16.88 -3.11
N ALA A 126 10.73 -17.68 -2.62
CA ALA A 126 12.07 -17.18 -2.38
C ALA A 126 12.56 -16.53 -3.67
N ALA A 127 12.96 -15.25 -3.58
CA ALA A 127 13.56 -14.56 -4.72
C ALA A 127 14.68 -15.46 -5.30
N PRO A 128 14.75 -15.65 -6.63
CA PRO A 128 15.77 -16.49 -7.22
C PRO A 128 17.13 -15.98 -6.76
N ALA A 129 17.90 -16.85 -6.11
CA ALA A 129 19.23 -16.52 -5.63
C ALA A 129 20.02 -15.91 -6.80
N ALA A 130 20.49 -14.68 -6.62
CA ALA A 130 21.37 -14.03 -7.57
C ALA A 130 22.58 -14.95 -7.77
N GLN A 131 22.69 -15.57 -8.95
CA GLN A 131 23.88 -16.35 -9.26
C GLN A 131 25.08 -15.42 -9.19
N PRO A 132 26.15 -15.77 -8.45
CA PRO A 132 27.33 -14.95 -8.39
C PRO A 132 27.90 -14.80 -9.80
N VAL A 133 27.92 -13.57 -10.31
CA VAL A 133 28.53 -13.25 -11.60
C VAL A 133 30.02 -13.56 -11.47
N PRO A 134 30.61 -14.45 -12.30
CA PRO A 134 32.04 -14.71 -12.25
C PRO A 134 32.82 -13.44 -12.55
N LEU A 135 33.73 -13.06 -11.65
CA LEU A 135 34.59 -11.87 -11.72
C LEU A 135 35.69 -11.98 -12.80
N ALA A 136 35.40 -12.60 -13.96
CA ALA A 136 36.40 -12.93 -14.98
C ALA A 136 36.14 -12.28 -16.36
N ALA A 137 35.22 -11.32 -16.46
CA ALA A 137 34.92 -10.64 -17.73
C ALA A 137 35.18 -9.12 -17.74
N SER A 138 35.86 -8.57 -16.73
CA SER A 138 36.45 -7.21 -16.83
C SER A 138 37.76 -7.26 -17.63
N ALA A 139 37.67 -7.66 -18.90
CA ALA A 139 38.70 -7.35 -19.87
C ALA A 139 38.58 -5.85 -20.19
N LEU A 140 39.50 -5.07 -19.64
CA LEU A 140 39.80 -3.70 -20.07
C LEU A 140 40.16 -3.72 -21.56
N ALA A 141 39.18 -3.53 -22.42
CA ALA A 141 39.40 -3.06 -23.78
C ALA A 141 39.46 -1.53 -23.72
N ARG A 142 40.66 -0.97 -23.90
CA ARG A 142 40.86 0.42 -24.29
C ARG A 142 41.59 0.43 -25.64
N PRO A 143 41.25 1.38 -26.54
CA PRO A 143 41.82 1.49 -27.88
C PRO A 143 43.32 1.82 -27.86
#